data_AF-A0A1T4VZG3-F1
#
_entry.id   AF-A0A1T4VZG3-F1
#
_cell.length_a   1.000
_cell.length_b   1.000
_cell.length_c   1.000
_cell.angle_alpha   90.00
_cell.angle_beta   90.00
_cell.angle_gamma   90.00
#
_symmetry.space_group_name_H-M   'P 1'
#
loop_
_entity.id
_entity.type
_entity.pdbx_description
1 polymer ?
#
loop_
_entity_poly.entity_id
_entity_poly.type
_entity_poly.pdbx_seq_one_letter_code
_entity_poly.pdbx_strand_id
1 'polypeptide(L)' 'MQEKRMSCEIRTDQECEISGIPADIWAEAVFVTPEEEIAIEINTDQAPLISIALGPHVSWKGTVADLKLLLQGRAS' A
#
# COMPACT_ATOMS: atom_id res chain seq x y z
N MET A 1 -22.80 19.75 0.31
CA MET A 1 -21.96 18.69 -0.27
C MET A 1 -20.51 19.14 -0.16
N GLN A 2 -19.67 18.45 0.59
CA GLN A 2 -18.23 18.49 0.29
C GLN A 2 -18.02 17.67 -0.98
N GLU A 3 -17.17 18.14 -1.89
CA GLU A 3 -16.73 17.30 -3.00
C GLU A 3 -15.91 16.14 -2.43
N LYS A 4 -16.28 14.91 -2.77
CA LYS A 4 -15.49 13.72 -2.44
C LYS A 4 -14.23 13.72 -3.32
N ARG A 5 -13.23 14.49 -2.92
CA ARG A 5 -11.90 14.52 -3.55
C ARG A 5 -11.02 13.47 -2.88
N MET A 6 -10.42 12.61 -3.69
CA MET A 6 -9.40 11.65 -3.31
C MET A 6 -8.29 11.74 -4.36
N SER A 7 -7.04 11.72 -3.94
CA SER A 7 -5.88 11.54 -4.83
C SER A 7 -5.20 10.21 -4.55
N CYS A 8 -4.50 9.70 -5.56
CA CYS A 8 -3.65 8.53 -5.44
C CYS A 8 -2.32 8.85 -6.11
N GLU A 9 -1.22 8.66 -5.38
CA GLU A 9 0.13 8.67 -5.92
C GLU A 9 0.64 7.23 -5.95
N ILE A 10 1.31 6.82 -7.04
CA ILE A 10 1.98 5.53 -7.11
C ILE A 10 3.47 5.80 -7.34
N ARG A 11 4.30 5.16 -6.53
CA ARG A 11 5.76 5.24 -6.54
C ARG A 11 6.32 3.85 -6.78
N THR A 12 7.47 3.79 -7.44
CA THR A 12 8.21 2.57 -7.72
C THR A 12 9.70 2.83 -7.58
N ASP A 13 10.50 1.77 -7.51
CA ASP A 13 11.97 1.84 -7.57
C ASP A 13 12.49 2.29 -8.95
N GLN A 14 11.64 2.26 -9.97
CA GLN A 14 11.88 2.86 -11.29
C GLN A 14 11.21 4.24 -11.43
N GLU A 15 11.90 5.19 -12.08
CA GLU A 15 11.33 6.49 -12.49
C GLU A 15 10.35 6.30 -13.67
N CYS A 16 9.04 6.40 -13.42
CA CYS A 16 8.00 6.07 -14.39
C CYS A 16 7.01 7.21 -14.65
N GLU A 17 6.88 7.67 -15.90
CA GLU A 17 5.94 8.73 -16.31
C GLU A 17 4.50 8.23 -16.64
N ILE A 18 4.07 7.07 -16.10
CA ILE A 18 2.75 6.43 -16.30
C ILE A 18 2.58 5.85 -17.74
N SER A 19 2.01 4.67 -18.01
CA SER A 19 1.26 3.70 -17.19
C SER A 19 1.84 2.27 -17.32
N GLY A 20 1.26 1.30 -16.60
CA GLY A 20 1.83 -0.06 -16.54
C GLY A 20 3.08 -0.12 -15.66
N ILE A 21 3.08 0.71 -14.61
CA ILE A 21 4.22 1.16 -13.81
C ILE A 21 5.14 -0.01 -13.43
N PRO A 22 6.30 -0.17 -14.10
CA PRO A 22 7.24 -1.24 -13.78
C PRO A 22 7.89 -0.98 -12.42
N ALA A 23 8.12 -2.08 -11.70
CA ALA A 23 8.86 -2.13 -10.46
C ALA A 23 9.74 -3.38 -10.48
N ASP A 24 10.97 -3.28 -9.96
CA ASP A 24 11.89 -4.43 -9.87
C ASP A 24 11.65 -5.22 -8.57
N ILE A 25 11.62 -4.51 -7.44
CA ILE A 25 11.46 -5.07 -6.10
C ILE A 25 10.54 -4.27 -5.17
N TRP A 26 10.17 -3.02 -5.50
CA TRP A 26 9.38 -2.14 -4.61
C TRP A 26 8.36 -1.27 -5.35
N ALA A 27 7.14 -1.21 -4.81
CA ALA A 27 6.09 -0.29 -5.22
C ALA A 27 5.27 0.19 -4.02
N GLU A 28 4.84 1.44 -4.02
CA GLU A 28 3.94 2.04 -3.02
C GLU A 28 2.78 2.76 -3.71
N ALA A 29 1.57 2.61 -3.17
CA ALA A 29 0.41 3.42 -3.53
C ALA A 29 -0.08 4.20 -2.30
N VAL A 30 -0.10 5.53 -2.39
CA VAL A 30 -0.57 6.43 -1.32
C VAL A 30 -1.88 7.08 -1.75
N PHE A 31 -2.96 6.75 -1.06
CA PHE A 31 -4.28 7.36 -1.25
C PHE A 31 -4.48 8.45 -0.19
N VAL A 32 -4.81 9.66 -0.62
CA VAL A 32 -5.11 10.78 0.28
C VAL A 32 -6.59 11.13 0.16
N THR A 33 -7.27 11.13 1.30
CA THR A 33 -8.65 11.60 1.47
C THR A 33 -8.67 12.85 2.35
N PRO A 34 -9.81 13.54 2.54
CA PRO A 34 -9.88 14.67 3.47
C PRO A 34 -9.71 14.31 4.96
N GLU A 35 -9.82 13.02 5.30
CA GLU A 35 -9.85 12.52 6.68
C GLU A 35 -8.60 11.70 7.03
N GLU A 36 -8.03 10.98 6.06
CA GLU A 36 -6.97 9.99 6.26
C GLU A 36 -6.06 9.83 5.02
N GLU A 37 -4.80 9.51 5.28
CA GLU A 37 -3.83 9.01 4.29
C GLU A 37 -3.66 7.50 4.46
N ILE A 38 -3.77 6.76 3.36
CA ILE A 38 -3.71 5.30 3.30
C ILE A 38 -2.55 4.92 2.37
N ALA A 39 -1.46 4.40 2.93
CA ALA A 39 -0.32 3.90 2.15
C ALA A 39 -0.32 2.37 2.11
N ILE A 40 -0.09 1.81 0.93
CA ILE A 40 0.11 0.37 0.71
C ILE A 40 1.44 0.19 -0.02
N GLU A 41 2.40 -0.41 0.66
CA GLU A 41 3.73 -0.77 0.15
C GLU A 41 3.76 -2.27 -0.16
N ILE A 42 4.37 -2.65 -1.29
CA ILE A 42 4.72 -4.03 -1.62
C ILE A 42 6.23 -4.09 -1.88
N ASN A 43 6.92 -5.04 -1.23
CA ASN A 43 8.31 -5.36 -1.50
C ASN A 43 8.46 -6.85 -1.83
N THR A 44 9.25 -7.17 -2.86
CA THR A 44 9.45 -8.54 -3.39
C THR A 44 10.91 -8.99 -3.44
N ASP A 45 11.84 -8.29 -2.77
CA ASP A 45 13.28 -8.62 -2.75
C ASP A 45 13.58 -10.05 -2.26
N GLN A 46 12.74 -10.60 -1.37
CA GLN A 46 12.87 -11.98 -0.86
C GLN A 46 11.57 -12.76 -1.03
N ALA A 47 10.55 -12.38 -0.26
CA ALA A 47 9.19 -12.89 -0.35
C ALA A 47 8.24 -11.70 -0.36
N PRO A 48 7.06 -11.78 -1.01
CA PRO A 48 6.10 -10.68 -1.06
C PRO A 48 5.67 -10.22 0.34
N LEU A 49 6.25 -9.11 0.77
CA LEU A 49 5.91 -8.37 1.97
C LEU A 49 4.96 -7.24 1.59
N ILE A 50 3.98 -7.00 2.44
CA ILE A 50 3.04 -5.89 2.35
C ILE A 50 3.17 -5.06 3.63
N SER A 51 3.31 -3.74 3.48
CA SER A 51 3.08 -2.79 4.58
C SER A 51 1.81 -1.99 4.27
N ILE A 52 0.96 -1.78 5.27
CA ILE A 52 -0.24 -0.95 5.19
C ILE A 52 -0.14 0.10 6.31
N ALA A 53 -0.30 1.37 6.00
CA ALA A 53 -0.40 2.45 6.97
C ALA A 53 -1.71 3.22 6.79
N LEU A 54 -2.36 3.55 7.91
CA LEU A 54 -3.58 4.34 8.03
C LEU A 54 -3.24 5.52 8.95
N GLY A 55 -2.87 6.64 8.34
CA GLY A 55 -2.31 7.79 9.02
C GLY A 55 -1.04 7.47 9.83
N PRO A 56 -0.71 8.29 10.85
CA PRO A 56 0.57 8.21 11.58
C PRO A 56 0.61 7.19 12.73
N HIS A 57 -0.50 6.48 13.01
CA HIS A 57 -0.66 5.72 14.26
C HIS A 57 -1.14 4.28 14.09
N VAL A 58 -1.69 3.92 12.93
CA VAL A 58 -2.15 2.56 12.66
C VAL A 58 -1.36 2.02 11.47
N SER A 59 -0.61 0.96 11.69
CA SER A 59 0.11 0.27 10.62
C SER A 59 0.15 -1.23 10.85
N TRP A 60 0.30 -1.97 9.75
CA TRP A 60 0.44 -3.41 9.72
C TRP A 60 1.52 -3.77 8.69
N LYS A 61 2.35 -4.78 9.00
CA LYS A 61 3.36 -5.31 8.07
C LYS A 61 3.45 -6.82 8.22
N GLY A 62 3.51 -7.52 7.11
CA GLY A 62 3.63 -8.98 7.07
C GLY A 62 3.75 -9.50 5.65
N THR A 63 3.78 -10.82 5.47
CA THR A 63 3.76 -11.44 4.14
C THR A 63 2.35 -11.43 3.54
N VAL A 64 2.25 -11.69 2.24
CA VAL A 64 0.97 -12.00 1.58
C VAL A 64 0.25 -13.18 2.24
N ALA A 65 0.96 -14.14 2.86
CA ALA A 65 0.34 -15.24 3.59
C ALA A 65 -0.29 -14.77 4.90
N ASP A 66 0.41 -13.90 5.65
CA ASP A 66 -0.09 -13.32 6.90
C ASP A 66 -1.33 -12.44 6.66
N LEU A 67 -1.31 -11.62 5.60
CA LEU A 67 -2.47 -10.80 5.23
C LEU A 67 -3.69 -11.68 4.86
N LYS A 68 -3.47 -12.80 4.15
CA LYS A 68 -4.54 -13.76 3.84
C LYS A 68 -5.14 -14.39 5.10
N LEU A 69 -4.32 -14.72 6.10
CA LEU A 69 -4.80 -15.24 7.38
C LEU A 69 -5.57 -14.16 8.16
N LEU A 70 -5.06 -12.93 8.21
CA LEU A 70 -5.72 -11.80 8.86
C LEU A 70 -7.09 -11.50 8.24
N LEU A 71 -7.17 -11.39 6.90
CA LEU A 71 -8.43 -11.15 6.18
C LEU A 71 -9.42 -12.32 6.28
N GLN A 72 -8.97 -13.52 6.63
CA GLN A 72 -9.82 -14.68 6.93
C GLN A 72 -10.30 -14.72 8.39
N GLY A 73 -9.91 -13.75 9.23
CA GLY A 73 -10.17 -13.77 10.68
C GLY A 73 -9.39 -14.86 11.41
N ARG A 74 -8.21 -15.24 10.89
CA ARG A 74 -7.35 -16.35 11.37
C ARG A 74 -5.96 -15.90 11.83
N ALA A 75 -5.69 -14.59 11.86
CA ALA A 75 -4.53 -14.08 12.59
C ALA A 75 -4.80 -14.19 14.11
N SER A 76 -3.81 -14.71 14.84
CA SER A 76 -3.82 -14.92 16.29
C SER A 76 -3.16 -13.77 17.04
#